data_AF-A0A9Q3EQS7-F1
#
_entry.id   AF-A0A9Q3EQS7-F1
#
_cell.length_a   1.000
_cell.length_b   1.000
_cell.length_c   1.000
_cell.angle_alpha   90.00
_cell.angle_beta   90.00
_cell.angle_gamma   90.00
#
_symmetry.space_group_name_H-M   'P 1'
#
loop_
_entity.id
_entity.type
_entity.pdbx_description
1 polymer ?
#
loop_
_entity_poly.entity_id
_entity_poly.type
_entity_poly.pdbx_seq_one_letter_code
_entity_poly.pdbx_strand_id
1 'polypeptide(L)'
;MMNEIFHEELSKGWLIIYIDDIIVFSKTWEEDIYRLSRVLRKIQSVKMKISLKKFHFVFKELKALGNVVSGLSLGIDKNKVAEVLLKPIPQKKKEIKSFLGFPGYYRQHIKDIEIIARPLCKLCDKDTIFEITVDRVKSFKSLRQALASAPLLLMPHFKLPFKLCIDASGDGLGASLHQVQN
;
A
#
# COMPACT_ATOMS: atom_id res chain seq x y z
N MET A 1 11.29 19.53 -0.04
CA MET A 1 12.51 19.27 0.77
C MET A 1 13.08 17.86 0.55
N MET A 2 12.54 16.77 1.16
CA MET A 2 13.16 15.43 1.03
C MET A 2 13.14 14.90 -0.43
N ASN A 3 12.05 15.09 -1.16
CA ASN A 3 11.97 14.71 -2.58
C ASN A 3 12.93 15.50 -3.48
N GLU A 4 13.27 16.73 -3.13
CA GLU A 4 14.23 17.55 -3.89
C GLU A 4 15.67 17.08 -3.63
N ILE A 5 15.99 16.78 -2.37
CA ILE A 5 17.32 16.27 -1.97
C ILE A 5 17.61 14.91 -2.64
N PHE A 6 16.60 14.04 -2.72
CA PHE A 6 16.72 12.67 -3.24
C PHE A 6 16.12 12.48 -4.64
N HIS A 7 15.93 13.56 -5.40
CA HIS A 7 15.27 13.51 -6.71
C HIS A 7 15.91 12.49 -7.68
N GLU A 8 17.25 12.43 -7.71
CA GLU A 8 17.97 11.48 -8.57
C GLU A 8 17.76 10.03 -8.14
N GLU A 9 17.74 9.77 -6.83
CA GLU A 9 17.54 8.43 -6.28
C GLU A 9 16.09 7.95 -6.47
N LEU A 10 15.12 8.85 -6.28
CA LEU A 10 13.70 8.62 -6.53
C LEU A 10 13.45 8.32 -8.02
N SER A 11 13.99 9.14 -8.92
CA SER A 11 13.83 8.95 -10.38
C SER A 11 14.49 7.67 -10.89
N LYS A 12 15.60 7.23 -10.27
CA LYS A 12 16.23 5.95 -10.57
C LYS A 12 15.49 4.75 -9.96
N GLY A 13 14.49 4.97 -9.10
CA GLY A 13 13.58 3.95 -8.60
C GLY A 13 14.18 2.99 -7.57
N TRP A 14 15.33 3.32 -6.97
CA TRP A 14 15.95 2.50 -5.92
C TRP A 14 15.86 3.11 -4.52
N LEU A 15 15.20 4.26 -4.39
CA LEU A 15 14.90 4.89 -3.13
C LEU A 15 13.43 5.25 -3.09
N ILE A 16 12.78 5.03 -1.96
CA ILE A 16 11.43 5.52 -1.67
C ILE A 16 11.50 6.35 -0.40
N ILE A 17 10.80 7.49 -0.41
CA ILE A 17 10.58 8.29 0.78
C ILE A 17 9.10 8.25 1.11
N TYR A 18 8.79 8.00 2.37
CA TYR A 18 7.45 8.17 2.89
C TYR A 18 7.50 8.89 4.22
N ILE A 19 7.07 10.15 4.22
CA ILE A 19 7.11 11.05 5.37
C ILE A 19 8.53 11.09 5.96
N ASP A 20 8.79 10.30 7.01
CA ASP A 20 10.06 10.27 7.74
C ASP A 20 10.94 9.05 7.41
N ASP A 21 10.39 8.06 6.69
CA ASP A 21 11.07 6.82 6.36
C ASP A 21 11.74 6.89 4.98
N ILE A 22 13.03 6.56 4.93
CA ILE A 22 13.79 6.39 3.69
C ILE A 22 14.08 4.91 3.52
N ILE A 23 13.57 4.33 2.43
CA ILE A 23 13.75 2.92 2.09
C ILE A 23 14.69 2.86 0.89
N VAL A 24 15.78 2.11 1.03
CA VAL A 24 16.79 1.91 -0.01
C VAL A 24 16.71 0.46 -0.48
N PHE A 25 16.61 0.27 -1.79
CA PHE A 25 16.59 -1.04 -2.43
C PHE A 25 17.94 -1.32 -3.07
N SER A 26 18.37 -2.58 -3.09
CA SER A 26 19.56 -3.05 -3.83
C SER A 26 19.41 -4.51 -4.25
N LYS A 27 20.18 -4.92 -5.26
CA LYS A 27 20.22 -6.30 -5.76
C LYS A 27 21.43 -7.08 -5.25
N THR A 28 22.52 -6.38 -4.93
CA THR A 28 23.75 -6.99 -4.41
C THR A 28 24.24 -6.23 -3.18
N TRP A 29 25.10 -6.88 -2.41
CA TRP A 29 25.71 -6.30 -1.22
C TRP A 29 26.53 -5.05 -1.54
N GLU A 30 27.28 -5.08 -2.64
CA GLU A 30 28.11 -3.97 -3.10
C GLU A 30 27.24 -2.76 -3.45
N GLU A 31 26.08 -3.01 -4.07
CA GLU A 31 25.11 -1.99 -4.40
C GLU A 31 24.46 -1.40 -3.13
N ASP A 32 24.15 -2.22 -2.13
CA ASP A 32 23.66 -1.77 -0.81
C ASP A 32 24.62 -0.81 -0.14
N ILE A 33 25.89 -1.18 -0.05
CA ILE A 33 26.92 -0.34 0.58
C ILE A 33 27.07 0.99 -0.18
N TYR A 34 27.10 0.94 -1.52
CA TYR A 34 27.21 2.12 -2.35
C TYR A 34 26.01 3.07 -2.17
N ARG A 35 24.78 2.54 -2.30
CA ARG A 35 23.54 3.32 -2.19
C ARG A 35 23.34 3.88 -0.79
N LEU A 36 23.57 3.09 0.24
CA LEU A 36 23.48 3.55 1.62
C LEU A 36 24.50 4.66 1.90
N SER A 37 25.76 4.47 1.51
CA SER A 37 26.81 5.49 1.69
C SER A 37 26.46 6.80 0.99
N ARG A 38 25.81 6.73 -0.17
CA ARG A 38 25.33 7.90 -0.91
C ARG A 38 24.17 8.59 -0.18
N VAL A 39 23.19 7.84 0.32
CA VAL A 39 22.07 8.38 1.10
C VAL A 39 22.54 9.05 2.38
N LEU A 40 23.38 8.37 3.17
CA LEU A 40 23.91 8.91 4.43
C LEU A 40 24.70 10.21 4.22
N ARG A 41 25.51 10.30 3.15
CA ARG A 41 26.23 11.54 2.80
C ARG A 41 25.27 12.68 2.47
N LYS A 42 24.20 12.42 1.73
CA LYS A 42 23.17 13.44 1.45
C LYS A 42 22.49 13.90 2.73
N ILE A 43 22.05 12.97 3.58
CA ILE A 43 21.44 13.28 4.89
C ILE A 43 22.37 14.17 5.72
N GLN A 44 23.67 13.82 5.77
CA GLN A 44 24.67 14.58 6.49
C GLN A 44 24.84 16.00 5.92
N SER A 45 24.85 16.16 4.59
CA SER A 45 24.98 17.46 3.93
C SER A 45 23.84 18.44 4.26
N VAL A 46 22.64 17.90 4.50
CA VAL A 46 21.45 18.69 4.87
C VAL A 46 21.21 18.73 6.38
N LYS A 47 22.17 18.24 7.19
CA LYS A 47 22.12 18.19 8.67
C LYS A 47 20.86 17.49 9.22
N MET A 48 20.29 16.55 8.48
CA MET A 48 19.19 15.71 8.97
C MET A 48 19.71 14.66 9.95
N LYS A 49 18.91 14.34 10.97
CA LYS A 49 19.26 13.34 11.99
C LYS A 49 18.56 12.02 11.72
N ILE A 50 19.29 10.91 11.89
CA ILE A 50 18.74 9.55 11.79
C ILE A 50 18.64 8.97 13.20
N SER A 51 17.51 8.32 13.51
CA SER A 51 17.39 7.54 14.73
C SER A 51 18.06 6.18 14.54
N LEU A 52 19.22 5.96 15.16
CA LEU A 52 19.93 4.68 15.10
C LEU A 52 19.08 3.50 15.63
N LYS A 53 18.20 3.74 16.60
CA LYS A 53 17.27 2.71 17.12
C LYS A 53 16.24 2.24 16.08
N LYS A 54 15.92 3.08 15.10
CA LYS A 54 14.98 2.77 14.00
C LYS A 54 15.72 2.50 12.68
N PHE A 55 17.05 2.54 12.70
CA PHE A 55 17.86 2.27 11.52
C PHE A 55 17.97 0.77 11.33
N HIS A 56 17.47 0.30 10.19
CA HIS A 56 17.43 -1.10 9.83
C HIS A 56 18.36 -1.29 8.63
N PHE A 57 19.41 -2.10 8.80
CA PHE A 57 20.37 -2.43 7.74
C PHE A 57 20.24 -3.87 7.27
N VAL A 58 20.20 -4.06 5.95
CA VAL A 58 20.26 -5.34 5.22
C VAL A 58 19.22 -6.35 5.70
N PHE A 59 18.02 -6.20 5.15
CA PHE A 59 16.93 -7.13 5.38
C PHE A 59 16.45 -7.68 4.05
N LYS A 60 16.18 -8.98 3.99
CA LYS A 60 15.45 -9.58 2.86
C LYS A 60 14.01 -9.07 2.80
N GLU A 61 13.41 -8.80 3.97
CA GLU A 61 12.07 -8.25 4.12
C GLU A 61 12.05 -7.18 5.21
N LEU A 62 11.46 -6.01 4.92
CA LEU A 62 11.31 -4.89 5.85
C LEU A 62 9.82 -4.58 6.03
N LYS A 63 9.37 -4.48 7.28
CA LYS A 63 8.05 -3.90 7.57
C LYS A 63 8.16 -2.39 7.57
N ALA A 64 7.53 -1.73 6.60
CA ALA A 64 7.49 -0.28 6.50
C ALA A 64 6.10 0.17 6.04
N LEU A 65 5.57 1.23 6.65
CA LEU A 65 4.34 1.91 6.18
C LEU A 65 3.08 1.04 6.18
N GLY A 66 3.05 0.03 7.05
CA GLY A 66 1.99 -0.98 7.05
C GLY A 66 2.09 -2.00 5.91
N ASN A 67 3.14 -1.95 5.12
CA ASN A 67 3.46 -2.94 4.10
C ASN A 67 4.64 -3.81 4.54
N VAL A 68 4.70 -5.02 4.00
CA VAL A 68 5.92 -5.83 3.97
C VAL A 68 6.60 -5.54 2.64
N VAL A 69 7.81 -5.00 2.71
CA VAL A 69 8.67 -4.72 1.57
C VAL A 69 9.67 -5.86 1.46
N SER A 70 9.53 -6.74 0.46
CA SER A 70 10.42 -7.89 0.24
C SER A 70 11.04 -7.79 -1.15
N GLY A 71 12.35 -7.54 -1.22
CA GLY A 71 13.02 -7.21 -2.48
C GLY A 71 12.36 -6.03 -3.21
N LEU A 72 11.79 -6.29 -4.40
CA LEU A 72 11.05 -5.30 -5.21
C LEU A 72 9.52 -5.41 -5.04
N SER A 73 9.03 -6.10 -4.02
CA SER A 73 7.60 -6.34 -3.82
C SER A 73 7.05 -5.64 -2.58
N LEU A 74 5.82 -5.15 -2.69
CA LEU A 74 5.01 -4.53 -1.65
C LEU A 74 3.83 -5.45 -1.34
N GLY A 75 3.74 -5.92 -0.10
CA GLY A 75 2.64 -6.71 0.41
C GLY A 75 1.94 -6.04 1.58
N ILE A 76 0.72 -6.49 1.89
CA ILE A 76 0.02 -6.08 3.11
C ILE A 76 0.64 -6.79 4.32
N ASP A 77 0.81 -6.09 5.44
CA ASP A 77 1.21 -6.75 6.70
C ASP A 77 0.15 -7.76 7.15
N LYS A 78 0.51 -9.06 7.10
CA LYS A 78 -0.36 -10.19 7.47
C LYS A 78 -0.90 -10.08 8.90
N ASN A 79 -0.18 -9.44 9.82
CA ASN A 79 -0.67 -9.24 11.18
C ASN A 79 -1.86 -8.27 11.20
N LYS A 80 -1.78 -7.18 10.43
CA LYS A 80 -2.89 -6.23 10.29
C LYS A 80 -4.08 -6.85 9.56
N VAL A 81 -3.82 -7.71 8.58
CA VAL A 81 -4.88 -8.50 7.93
C VAL A 81 -5.57 -9.41 8.94
N ALA A 82 -4.82 -10.15 9.76
CA ALA A 82 -5.37 -11.02 10.79
C ALA A 82 -6.27 -10.26 11.77
N GLU A 83 -5.88 -9.06 12.22
CA GLU A 83 -6.72 -8.22 13.08
C GLU A 83 -8.06 -7.87 12.41
N VAL A 84 -8.06 -7.55 11.11
CA VAL A 84 -9.30 -7.27 10.36
C VAL A 84 -10.14 -8.52 10.12
N LEU A 85 -9.50 -9.68 9.94
CA LEU A 85 -10.18 -10.98 9.85
C LEU A 85 -10.78 -11.42 11.18
N LEU A 86 -10.29 -10.95 12.32
CA LEU A 86 -10.87 -11.31 13.62
C LEU A 86 -12.06 -10.41 14.01
N LYS A 87 -12.24 -9.26 13.34
CA LYS A 87 -13.34 -8.35 13.66
C LYS A 87 -14.71 -8.96 13.32
N PRO A 88 -15.70 -8.84 14.22
CA PRO A 88 -17.07 -9.25 13.95
C PRO A 88 -17.71 -8.35 12.88
N ILE A 89 -18.88 -8.76 12.38
CA ILE A 89 -19.67 -7.93 11.47
C ILE A 89 -20.05 -6.63 12.20
N PRO A 90 -19.81 -5.45 11.60
CA PRO A 90 -20.17 -4.17 12.17
C PRO A 90 -21.65 -4.08 12.54
N GLN A 91 -21.95 -3.49 13.71
CA GLN A 91 -23.31 -3.30 14.23
C GLN A 91 -23.76 -1.84 14.20
N LYS A 92 -22.89 -0.92 13.77
CA LYS A 92 -23.20 0.52 13.65
C LYS A 92 -22.41 1.19 12.54
N LYS A 93 -22.93 2.31 12.01
CA LYS A 93 -22.29 3.10 10.94
C LYS A 93 -20.83 3.48 11.24
N LYS A 94 -20.51 3.79 12.50
CA LYS A 94 -19.14 4.14 12.92
C LYS A 94 -18.15 2.99 12.68
N GLU A 95 -18.57 1.76 12.93
CA GLU A 95 -17.75 0.57 12.72
C GLU A 95 -17.57 0.25 11.25
N ILE A 96 -18.58 0.48 10.41
CA ILE A 96 -18.46 0.38 8.95
C ILE A 96 -17.41 1.35 8.42
N LYS A 97 -17.48 2.63 8.84
CA LYS A 97 -16.50 3.66 8.45
C LYS A 97 -15.08 3.27 8.89
N SER A 98 -14.93 2.79 10.12
CA SER A 98 -13.65 2.31 10.64
C SER A 98 -13.14 1.09 9.88
N PHE A 99 -14.01 0.15 9.51
CA PHE A 99 -13.65 -1.03 8.74
C PHE A 99 -13.20 -0.65 7.33
N LEU A 100 -13.99 0.15 6.60
CA LEU A 100 -13.73 0.52 5.20
C LEU A 100 -12.41 1.29 5.01
N GLY A 101 -11.91 1.97 6.04
CA GLY A 101 -10.62 2.64 5.98
C GLY A 101 -9.46 1.69 5.65
N PHE A 102 -9.49 0.45 6.15
CA PHE A 102 -8.40 -0.50 5.93
C PHE A 102 -8.36 -1.08 4.51
N PRO A 103 -9.43 -1.70 3.98
CA PRO A 103 -9.49 -2.06 2.56
C PRO A 103 -9.27 -0.85 1.64
N GLY A 104 -9.76 0.33 2.02
CA GLY A 104 -9.57 1.56 1.25
C GLY A 104 -8.09 1.97 1.13
N TYR A 105 -7.31 1.84 2.20
CA TYR A 105 -5.86 2.09 2.17
C TYR A 105 -5.13 1.10 1.25
N TYR A 106 -5.52 -0.17 1.27
CA TYR A 106 -4.94 -1.22 0.41
C TYR A 106 -5.70 -1.45 -0.90
N ARG A 107 -6.46 -0.46 -1.39
CA ARG A 107 -7.29 -0.56 -2.60
C ARG A 107 -6.55 -1.11 -3.82
N GLN A 108 -5.26 -0.79 -3.96
CA GLN A 108 -4.40 -1.24 -5.04
C GLN A 108 -4.17 -2.76 -5.07
N HIS A 109 -4.34 -3.44 -3.93
CA HIS A 109 -4.20 -4.90 -3.83
C HIS A 109 -5.52 -5.65 -4.02
N ILE A 110 -6.65 -4.94 -4.06
CA ILE A 110 -7.99 -5.55 -4.12
C ILE A 110 -8.60 -5.23 -5.47
N LYS A 111 -8.66 -6.26 -6.33
CA LYS A 111 -9.39 -6.17 -7.60
C LYS A 111 -10.87 -5.86 -7.33
N ASP A 112 -11.44 -4.96 -8.13
CA ASP A 112 -12.86 -4.59 -8.10
C ASP A 112 -13.35 -4.09 -6.73
N ILE A 113 -12.47 -3.52 -5.91
CA ILE A 113 -12.80 -3.05 -4.56
C ILE A 113 -14.02 -2.13 -4.52
N GLU A 114 -14.19 -1.27 -5.52
CA GLU A 114 -15.30 -0.34 -5.58
C GLU A 114 -16.64 -1.06 -5.71
N ILE A 115 -16.70 -2.12 -6.52
CA ILE A 115 -17.89 -2.96 -6.68
C ILE A 115 -18.15 -3.73 -5.38
N ILE A 116 -17.11 -4.35 -4.82
CA ILE A 116 -17.23 -5.16 -3.61
C ILE A 116 -17.66 -4.29 -2.42
N ALA A 117 -17.07 -3.11 -2.24
CA ALA A 117 -17.32 -2.22 -1.10
C ALA A 117 -18.60 -1.39 -1.22
N ARG A 118 -19.17 -1.24 -2.43
CA ARG A 118 -20.36 -0.40 -2.71
C ARG A 118 -21.51 -0.59 -1.70
N PRO A 119 -21.92 -1.82 -1.32
CA PRO A 119 -23.03 -2.01 -0.38
C PRO A 119 -22.75 -1.43 1.02
N LEU A 120 -21.49 -1.44 1.45
CA LEU A 120 -21.04 -0.90 2.73
C LEU A 120 -20.74 0.60 2.65
N CYS A 121 -20.26 1.11 1.51
CA CYS A 121 -20.09 2.54 1.30
C CYS A 121 -21.43 3.28 1.42
N LYS A 122 -22.53 2.73 0.87
CA LYS A 122 -23.88 3.29 1.01
C LYS A 122 -24.35 3.44 2.47
N LEU A 123 -23.85 2.61 3.40
CA LEU A 123 -24.13 2.75 4.84
C LEU A 123 -23.46 3.97 5.48
N CYS A 124 -22.47 4.56 4.80
CA CYS A 124 -21.73 5.71 5.31
C CYS A 124 -22.47 7.03 5.08
N ASP A 125 -23.45 7.04 4.18
CA ASP A 125 -24.31 8.19 3.87
C ASP A 125 -25.17 8.57 5.07
N LYS A 126 -25.47 9.87 5.20
CA LYS A 126 -26.20 10.41 6.35
C LYS A 126 -27.62 9.82 6.41
N ASP A 127 -28.29 9.75 5.27
CA ASP A 127 -29.71 9.44 5.16
C ASP A 127 -30.02 7.93 5.06
N THR A 128 -29.00 7.09 4.83
CA THR A 128 -29.20 5.64 4.72
C THR A 128 -29.46 4.99 6.08
N ILE A 129 -30.53 4.21 6.23
CA ILE A 129 -30.78 3.45 7.47
C ILE A 129 -29.71 2.36 7.64
N PHE A 130 -29.23 2.20 8.87
CA PHE A 130 -28.30 1.11 9.17
C PHE A 130 -29.05 -0.22 9.26
N GLU A 131 -28.79 -1.09 8.29
CA GLU A 131 -29.31 -2.46 8.25
C GLU A 131 -28.21 -3.38 7.69
N ILE A 132 -28.11 -4.61 8.22
CA ILE A 132 -27.15 -5.60 7.76
C ILE A 132 -27.90 -6.62 6.88
N THR A 133 -28.02 -6.28 5.61
CA THR A 133 -28.64 -7.14 4.59
C THR A 133 -27.68 -8.25 4.15
N VAL A 134 -28.21 -9.26 3.46
CA VAL A 134 -27.42 -10.37 2.88
C VAL A 134 -26.28 -9.83 1.99
N ASP A 135 -26.56 -8.83 1.16
CA ASP A 135 -25.56 -8.21 0.27
C ASP A 135 -24.45 -7.49 1.04
N ARG A 136 -24.78 -6.84 2.16
CA ARG A 136 -23.79 -6.17 3.02
C ARG A 136 -22.92 -7.17 3.77
N VAL A 137 -23.51 -8.27 4.24
CA VAL A 137 -22.74 -9.39 4.82
C VAL A 137 -21.81 -10.01 3.78
N LYS A 138 -22.30 -10.22 2.56
CA LYS A 138 -21.51 -10.75 1.44
C LYS A 138 -20.34 -9.81 1.11
N SER A 139 -20.62 -8.52 0.95
CA SER A 139 -19.61 -7.47 0.73
C SER A 139 -18.53 -7.47 1.83
N PHE A 140 -18.93 -7.51 3.10
CA PHE A 140 -18.00 -7.56 4.24
C PHE A 140 -17.09 -8.79 4.19
N LYS A 141 -17.65 -9.98 3.93
CA LYS A 141 -16.89 -11.24 3.80
C LYS A 141 -15.96 -11.21 2.59
N SER A 142 -16.43 -10.72 1.45
CA SER A 142 -15.63 -10.60 0.22
C SER A 142 -14.44 -9.66 0.39
N LEU A 143 -14.61 -8.50 1.04
CA LEU A 143 -13.48 -7.60 1.35
C LEU A 143 -12.45 -8.26 2.26
N ARG A 144 -12.90 -9.00 3.28
CA ARG A 144 -12.02 -9.76 4.16
C ARG A 144 -11.24 -10.84 3.40
N GLN A 145 -11.91 -11.59 2.54
CA GLN A 145 -11.26 -12.61 1.72
C GLN A 145 -10.25 -11.98 0.76
N ALA A 146 -10.59 -10.86 0.11
CA ALA A 146 -9.71 -10.17 -0.80
C ALA A 146 -8.45 -9.62 -0.11
N LEU A 147 -8.57 -9.13 1.14
CA LEU A 147 -7.42 -8.74 1.97
C LEU A 147 -6.54 -9.94 2.32
N ALA A 148 -7.13 -11.10 2.59
CA ALA A 148 -6.40 -12.32 2.92
C ALA A 148 -5.64 -12.90 1.72
N SER A 149 -6.22 -12.79 0.52
CA SER A 149 -5.63 -13.28 -0.74
C SER A 149 -4.97 -12.18 -1.57
N ALA A 150 -4.69 -11.02 -0.95
CA ALA A 150 -4.12 -9.86 -1.64
C ALA A 150 -2.74 -10.21 -2.22
N PRO A 151 -2.51 -9.99 -3.53
CA PRO A 151 -1.22 -10.25 -4.15
C PRO A 151 -0.18 -9.22 -3.70
N LEU A 152 1.09 -9.62 -3.81
CA LEU A 152 2.20 -8.69 -3.75
C LEU A 152 2.18 -7.81 -5.01
N LEU A 153 2.37 -6.50 -4.84
CA LEU A 153 2.58 -5.59 -5.96
C LEU A 153 4.07 -5.41 -6.18
N LEU A 154 4.51 -5.53 -7.42
CA LEU A 154 5.89 -5.25 -7.77
C LEU A 154 6.10 -3.75 -7.93
N MET A 155 7.30 -3.30 -7.57
CA MET A 155 7.74 -1.94 -7.79
C MET A 155 7.77 -1.65 -9.30
N PRO A 156 7.27 -0.49 -9.74
CA PRO A 156 7.28 -0.12 -11.14
C PRO A 156 8.70 -0.02 -11.69
N HIS A 157 8.95 -0.65 -12.83
CA HIS A 157 10.19 -0.53 -13.57
C HIS A 157 10.06 0.59 -14.61
N PHE A 158 10.49 1.81 -14.28
CA PHE A 158 10.26 3.00 -15.12
C PHE A 158 10.86 2.97 -16.53
N LYS A 159 11.75 2.02 -16.84
CA LYS A 159 12.27 1.80 -18.22
C LYS A 159 11.41 0.87 -19.07
N LEU A 160 10.39 0.23 -18.51
CA LEU A 160 9.48 -0.66 -19.22
C LEU A 160 8.13 0.04 -19.47
N PRO A 161 7.42 -0.28 -20.56
CA PRO A 161 6.13 0.33 -20.85
C PRO A 161 5.10 -0.01 -19.77
N PHE A 162 4.24 0.96 -19.46
CA PHE A 162 3.06 0.76 -18.62
C PHE A 162 1.83 0.50 -19.50
N LYS A 163 0.92 -0.34 -19.02
CA LYS A 163 -0.39 -0.57 -19.62
C LYS A 163 -1.47 -0.07 -18.66
N LEU A 164 -2.14 1.01 -19.04
CA LEU A 164 -3.28 1.53 -18.30
C LEU A 164 -4.57 0.92 -18.88
N CYS A 165 -5.30 0.19 -18.05
CA CYS A 165 -6.62 -0.35 -18.38
C CYS A 165 -7.66 0.48 -17.64
N ILE A 166 -8.56 1.12 -18.39
CA ILE A 166 -9.64 1.97 -17.85
C ILE A 166 -10.97 1.35 -18.27
N ASP A 167 -11.93 1.36 -17.36
CA ASP A 167 -13.32 1.00 -17.62
C ASP A 167 -14.25 2.02 -16.95
N ALA A 168 -15.35 2.36 -17.61
CA ALA A 168 -16.28 3.38 -17.14
C ALA A 168 -17.73 2.97 -17.39
N SER A 169 -18.60 3.31 -16.45
CA SER A 169 -20.05 3.13 -16.57
C SER A 169 -20.77 4.37 -16.03
N GLY A 170 -22.10 4.43 -16.20
CA GLY A 170 -22.91 5.52 -15.64
C GLY A 170 -22.80 5.67 -14.11
N ASP A 171 -22.33 4.63 -13.43
CA ASP A 171 -22.17 4.61 -11.97
C ASP A 171 -20.76 4.97 -11.49
N GLY A 172 -19.73 4.95 -12.36
CA GLY A 172 -18.35 5.14 -11.91
C GLY A 172 -17.26 4.82 -12.92
N LEU A 173 -16.01 5.06 -12.52
CA LEU A 173 -14.79 4.91 -13.30
C LEU A 173 -13.78 4.04 -12.55
N GLY A 174 -13.32 2.95 -13.18
CA GLY A 174 -12.26 2.09 -12.70
C GLY A 174 -10.99 2.23 -13.54
N ALA A 175 -9.83 2.19 -12.91
CA ALA A 175 -8.55 2.14 -13.60
C ALA A 175 -7.59 1.16 -12.92
N SER A 176 -6.80 0.45 -13.71
CA SER A 176 -5.71 -0.42 -13.24
C SER A 176 -4.46 -0.21 -14.09
N LEU A 177 -3.34 -0.02 -13.42
CA LEU A 177 -2.03 0.15 -14.05
C LEU A 177 -1.28 -1.18 -13.98
N HIS A 178 -0.91 -1.71 -15.14
CA HIS A 178 -0.20 -2.98 -15.28
C HIS A 178 1.17 -2.75 -15.89
N GLN A 179 2.10 -3.64 -15.57
CA GLN A 179 3.41 -3.69 -16.21
C GLN A 179 3.84 -5.15 -16.32
N VAL A 180 4.25 -5.57 -17.52
CA VAL A 180 4.84 -6.89 -17.72
C VAL A 180 6.28 -6.82 -17.22
N GLN A 181 6.57 -7.55 -16.15
CA GLN A 181 7.91 -7.68 -15.60
C GLN A 181 8.34 -9.14 -15.82
N ASN A 182 9.37 -9.34 -16.64
CA ASN A 182 9.97 -10.66 -16.91
C ASN A 182 10.92 -11.06 -15.79
#